data_AF-A0A2I1CUI3-F1
#
_entry.id   AF-A0A2I1CUI3-F1
#
_cell.length_a   1.000
_cell.length_b   1.000
_cell.length_c   1.000
_cell.angle_alpha   90.00
_cell.angle_beta   90.00
_cell.angle_gamma   90.00
#
_symmetry.space_group_name_H-M   'P 1'
#
loop_
_entity.id
_entity.type
_entity.pdbx_description
1 polymer ?
#
loop_
_entity_poly.entity_id
_entity_poly.type
_entity_poly.pdbx_seq_one_letter_code
_entity_poly.pdbx_strand_id
1 'polypeptide(L)'
;MQFELETQTNTPSPSGFQKLPAELRLKIYAYLFTTYRIEIVRKKDKKTNGTKKPRYRLYNKRLRPREDKSQGNTERAGRWWLKRLPMALIFTCRSIYSDTILLLYANTQFVFTTTNAITRFIKITPADAQASIRHVELKHIMYNEPRLTEFRIYKARSDMAFYLACEDMALAFKSLRVLHVDMRIYDWPIRLEIGELWSLPLLFFGGEGGTGTKLDEANVRLRMVMFSDETLRRVARDLEQRMMGAVKFQVREDERLARELHMLGRKAKVLRLVM
;
A
#
# COMPACT_ATOMS: atom_id res chain seq x y z
N MET A 1 -40.33 -14.86 54.39
CA MET A 1 -39.53 -15.35 53.24
C MET A 1 -39.11 -14.15 52.42
N GLN A 2 -37.91 -13.63 52.66
CA GLN A 2 -37.28 -12.63 51.80
C GLN A 2 -36.49 -13.39 50.74
N PHE A 3 -36.86 -13.20 49.47
CA PHE A 3 -36.08 -13.68 48.34
C PHE A 3 -35.00 -12.63 48.05
N GLU A 4 -33.76 -12.91 48.45
CA GLU A 4 -32.61 -12.15 47.99
C GLU A 4 -32.31 -12.56 46.55
N LEU A 5 -32.41 -11.60 45.64
CA LEU A 5 -32.10 -11.77 44.23
C LEU A 5 -30.58 -11.62 44.06
N GLU A 6 -29.84 -12.72 44.20
CA GLU A 6 -28.42 -12.76 43.84
C GLU A 6 -28.25 -12.43 42.36
N THR A 7 -27.86 -11.19 42.08
CA THR A 7 -27.45 -10.76 40.75
C THR A 7 -26.03 -11.26 40.51
N GLN A 8 -25.91 -12.55 40.17
CA GLN A 8 -24.67 -13.12 39.66
C GLN A 8 -24.35 -12.47 38.31
N THR A 9 -23.55 -11.40 38.35
CA THR A 9 -22.88 -10.86 37.18
C THR A 9 -21.74 -11.82 36.80
N ASN A 10 -22.12 -12.94 36.19
CA ASN A 10 -21.21 -13.92 35.60
C ASN A 10 -20.46 -13.28 34.42
N THR A 11 -19.50 -12.42 34.73
CA THR A 11 -18.50 -11.97 33.78
C THR A 11 -17.48 -13.10 33.64
N PRO A 12 -17.35 -13.73 32.47
CA PRO A 12 -16.43 -14.84 32.30
C PRO A 12 -15.01 -14.37 32.59
N SER A 13 -14.31 -15.09 33.48
CA SER A 13 -12.94 -14.76 33.86
C SER A 13 -12.07 -14.68 32.61
N PRO A 14 -11.22 -13.64 32.44
CA PRO A 14 -10.39 -13.49 31.26
C PRO A 14 -9.44 -14.68 31.13
N SER A 15 -9.28 -15.17 29.90
CA SER A 15 -8.35 -16.25 29.58
C SER A 15 -6.93 -15.92 30.06
N GLY A 16 -6.10 -16.92 30.36
CA GLY A 16 -4.73 -16.71 30.84
C GLY A 16 -3.91 -15.79 29.92
N PHE A 17 -4.15 -15.85 28.61
CA PHE A 17 -3.53 -14.95 27.64
C PHE A 17 -4.00 -13.49 27.77
N GLN A 18 -5.29 -13.26 28.04
CA GLN A 18 -5.83 -11.90 28.23
C GLN A 18 -5.41 -11.24 29.54
N LYS A 19 -4.91 -12.02 30.51
CA LYS A 19 -4.31 -11.49 31.74
C LYS A 19 -2.94 -10.86 31.50
N LEU A 20 -2.30 -11.12 30.36
CA LEU A 20 -1.02 -10.49 30.02
C LEU A 20 -1.20 -8.99 29.76
N PRO A 21 -0.22 -8.16 30.15
CA PRO A 21 -0.17 -6.74 29.78
C PRO A 21 -0.33 -6.55 28.26
N ALA A 22 -1.02 -5.48 27.87
CA ALA A 22 -1.33 -5.20 26.47
C ALA A 22 -0.07 -5.15 25.58
N GLU A 23 1.04 -4.64 26.10
CA GLU A 23 2.32 -4.57 25.40
C GLU A 23 2.87 -5.95 25.02
N LEU A 24 2.79 -6.93 25.94
CA LEU A 24 3.24 -8.29 25.67
C LEU A 24 2.32 -8.99 24.67
N ARG A 25 1.01 -8.79 24.79
CA ARG A 25 0.03 -9.31 23.82
C ARG A 25 0.31 -8.75 22.43
N LEU A 26 0.56 -7.44 22.31
CA LEU A 26 0.88 -6.79 21.05
C LEU A 26 2.18 -7.32 20.44
N LYS A 27 3.23 -7.52 21.24
CA LYS A 27 4.49 -8.14 20.78
C LYS A 27 4.24 -9.55 20.24
N ILE A 28 3.45 -10.37 20.94
CA ILE A 28 3.09 -11.73 20.49
C ILE A 28 2.32 -11.67 19.17
N TYR A 29 1.31 -10.81 19.07
CA TYR A 29 0.55 -10.63 17.84
C TYR A 29 1.45 -10.17 16.69
N ALA A 30 2.37 -9.24 16.92
CA ALA A 30 3.28 -8.74 15.90
C ALA A 30 4.10 -9.86 15.23
N TYR A 31 4.45 -10.94 15.96
CA TYR A 31 5.10 -12.12 15.37
C TYR A 31 4.19 -12.91 14.42
N LEU A 32 2.88 -12.90 14.64
CA LEU A 32 1.90 -13.61 13.80
C LEU A 32 1.55 -12.82 12.53
N PHE A 33 1.57 -11.49 12.60
CA PHE A 33 1.28 -10.62 11.47
C PHE A 33 2.54 -10.37 10.63
N THR A 34 2.72 -11.15 9.57
CA THR A 34 3.73 -10.88 8.54
C THR A 34 3.24 -9.87 7.51
N THR A 35 4.11 -9.45 6.58
CA THR A 35 3.70 -8.61 5.46
C THR A 35 2.79 -9.36 4.49
N TYR A 36 1.58 -8.83 4.23
CA TYR A 36 0.62 -9.40 3.30
C TYR A 36 0.37 -8.45 2.14
N ARG A 37 0.50 -8.92 0.89
CA ARG A 37 0.18 -8.11 -0.29
C ARG A 37 -1.23 -8.40 -0.79
N ILE A 38 -2.09 -7.39 -0.77
CA ILE A 38 -3.51 -7.52 -1.08
C ILE A 38 -3.92 -6.46 -2.09
N GLU A 39 -4.49 -6.91 -3.20
CA GLU A 39 -5.13 -6.05 -4.18
C GLU A 39 -6.58 -5.75 -3.78
N ILE A 40 -6.92 -4.47 -3.72
CA ILE A 40 -8.28 -3.99 -3.47
C ILE A 40 -8.94 -3.69 -4.80
N VAL A 41 -9.96 -4.48 -5.13
CA VAL A 41 -10.67 -4.39 -6.40
C VAL A 41 -12.12 -3.98 -6.15
N ARG A 42 -12.57 -2.91 -6.81
CA ARG A 42 -13.98 -2.55 -6.87
C ARG A 42 -14.65 -3.34 -7.99
N LYS A 43 -15.65 -4.16 -7.65
CA LYS A 43 -16.46 -4.90 -8.65
C LYS A 43 -17.94 -4.67 -8.46
N LYS A 44 -18.70 -4.76 -9.55
CA LYS A 44 -20.16 -4.79 -9.53
C LYS A 44 -20.62 -6.11 -8.90
N ASP A 45 -21.61 -6.05 -8.02
CA ASP A 45 -22.23 -7.22 -7.42
C ASP A 45 -22.98 -8.02 -8.50
N LYS A 46 -22.76 -9.34 -8.56
CA LYS A 46 -23.31 -10.19 -9.64
C LYS A 46 -24.81 -10.44 -9.47
N LYS A 47 -25.36 -10.26 -8.27
CA LYS A 47 -26.74 -10.65 -7.88
C LYS A 47 -27.76 -9.51 -7.82
N THR A 48 -27.63 -8.47 -8.63
CA THR A 48 -28.75 -7.53 -8.82
C THR A 48 -29.67 -8.05 -9.91
N ASN A 49 -30.70 -8.80 -9.51
CA ASN A 49 -31.90 -9.01 -10.35
C ASN A 49 -32.35 -7.63 -10.87
N GLY A 50 -32.73 -7.56 -12.15
CA GLY A 50 -32.71 -6.36 -13.01
C GLY A 50 -33.48 -5.11 -12.57
N THR A 51 -34.09 -5.08 -11.38
CA THR A 51 -34.84 -3.94 -10.85
C THR A 51 -34.05 -3.04 -9.90
N LYS A 52 -32.87 -3.46 -9.40
CA LYS A 52 -32.08 -2.66 -8.44
C LYS A 52 -30.85 -2.04 -9.08
N LYS A 53 -30.60 -0.76 -8.77
CA LYS A 53 -29.38 -0.02 -9.17
C LYS A 53 -28.12 -0.85 -8.84
N PRO A 54 -27.12 -0.89 -9.74
CA PRO A 54 -25.95 -1.74 -9.57
C PRO A 54 -25.15 -1.34 -8.33
N ARG A 55 -25.07 -2.25 -7.34
CA ARG A 55 -24.24 -2.04 -6.14
C ARG A 55 -22.82 -2.48 -6.45
N TYR A 56 -21.86 -1.56 -6.31
CA TYR A 56 -20.45 -1.91 -6.31
C TYR A 56 -20.02 -2.34 -4.90
N ARG A 57 -19.03 -3.21 -4.78
CA ARG A 57 -18.39 -3.59 -3.51
C ARG A 57 -16.87 -3.66 -3.69
N LEU A 58 -16.14 -3.54 -2.59
CA LEU A 58 -14.72 -3.85 -2.57
C LEU A 58 -14.54 -5.33 -2.29
N TYR A 59 -13.60 -5.92 -3.01
CA TYR A 59 -13.13 -7.28 -2.84
C TYR A 59 -11.62 -7.22 -2.65
N ASN A 60 -11.09 -8.15 -1.86
CA ASN A 60 -9.67 -8.35 -1.71
C ASN A 60 -9.22 -9.54 -2.57
N LYS A 61 -8.08 -9.40 -3.22
CA LYS A 61 -7.40 -10.49 -3.91
C LYS A 61 -5.98 -10.55 -3.38
N ARG A 62 -5.60 -11.69 -2.81
CA ARG A 62 -4.24 -11.89 -2.33
C ARG A 62 -3.29 -11.98 -3.51
N LEU A 63 -2.19 -11.23 -3.44
CA LEU A 63 -1.11 -11.28 -4.42
C LEU A 63 0.10 -12.00 -3.84
N ARG A 64 1.02 -12.38 -4.71
CA ARG A 64 2.35 -12.83 -4.29
C ARG A 64 3.07 -11.66 -3.60
N PRO A 65 3.81 -11.92 -2.51
CA PRO A 65 4.74 -10.94 -1.95
C PRO A 65 5.59 -10.33 -3.07
N ARG A 66 5.94 -9.06 -2.92
CA ARG A 66 6.80 -8.40 -3.89
C ARG A 66 8.21 -8.97 -3.77
N GLU A 67 8.79 -9.42 -4.88
CA GLU A 67 10.21 -9.78 -4.95
C GLU A 67 11.05 -8.49 -5.00
N ASP A 68 11.01 -7.68 -3.94
CA ASP A 68 11.85 -6.50 -3.87
C ASP A 68 13.19 -6.87 -3.27
N LYS A 69 14.26 -6.56 -4.01
CA LYS A 69 15.65 -6.59 -3.50
C LYS A 69 15.83 -5.67 -2.27
N SER A 70 14.90 -4.73 -2.07
CA SER A 70 14.86 -3.74 -0.99
C SER A 70 14.35 -4.31 0.33
N GLN A 71 13.37 -5.21 0.28
CA GLN A 71 12.80 -5.86 1.46
C GLN A 71 13.70 -7.03 1.86
N GLY A 72 14.40 -6.87 2.99
CA GLY A 72 15.38 -7.83 3.48
C GLY A 72 14.92 -9.28 3.39
N ASN A 73 15.78 -10.12 2.81
CA ASN A 73 15.81 -11.58 2.92
C ASN A 73 14.44 -12.28 3.03
N THR A 74 13.54 -12.02 2.08
CA THR A 74 12.43 -12.96 1.88
C THR A 74 12.98 -14.18 1.18
N GLU A 75 13.12 -15.26 1.95
CA GLU A 75 13.51 -16.58 1.48
C GLU A 75 12.84 -16.90 0.13
N ARG A 76 13.63 -17.37 -0.84
CA ARG A 76 13.14 -17.83 -2.14
C ARG A 76 12.05 -18.85 -1.89
N ALA A 77 10.82 -18.44 -2.07
CA ALA A 77 9.73 -19.26 -1.59
C ALA A 77 9.53 -20.43 -2.59
N GLY A 78 9.49 -21.70 -2.08
CA GLY A 78 9.15 -23.01 -2.75
C GLY A 78 7.71 -23.55 -2.46
N ARG A 79 6.87 -23.94 -3.46
CA ARG A 79 5.37 -23.79 -3.69
C ARG A 79 4.32 -23.66 -2.53
N TRP A 80 4.70 -23.65 -1.25
CA TRP A 80 3.92 -23.86 -0.04
C TRP A 80 3.76 -22.60 0.87
N TRP A 81 4.14 -21.40 0.39
CA TRP A 81 4.60 -20.30 1.25
C TRP A 81 3.63 -19.14 1.55
N LEU A 82 2.38 -19.18 1.10
CA LEU A 82 1.42 -18.11 1.37
C LEU A 82 0.88 -18.23 2.80
N LYS A 83 1.67 -17.85 3.83
CA LYS A 83 1.23 -17.78 5.24
C LYS A 83 -0.18 -17.22 5.30
N ARG A 84 -1.17 -18.01 5.73
CA ARG A 84 -2.58 -17.57 5.67
C ARG A 84 -2.73 -16.30 6.51
N LEU A 85 -3.53 -15.35 6.02
CA LEU A 85 -3.95 -14.21 6.84
C LEU A 85 -4.57 -14.78 8.13
N PRO A 86 -4.17 -14.32 9.33
CA PRO A 86 -4.68 -14.84 10.59
C PRO A 86 -6.10 -14.32 10.87
N MET A 87 -6.99 -14.36 9.87
CA MET A 87 -8.38 -13.89 9.99
C MET A 87 -9.12 -14.66 11.09
N ALA A 88 -8.81 -15.95 11.26
CA ALA A 88 -9.37 -16.76 12.34
C ALA A 88 -9.07 -16.15 13.72
N LEU A 89 -7.84 -15.66 13.94
CA LEU A 89 -7.45 -15.01 15.19
C LEU A 89 -8.25 -13.72 15.41
N ILE A 90 -8.34 -12.88 14.39
CA ILE A 90 -9.03 -11.57 14.47
C ILE A 90 -10.51 -11.74 14.83
N PHE A 91 -11.15 -12.80 14.35
CA PHE A 91 -12.57 -13.07 14.57
C PHE A 91 -12.86 -13.99 15.77
N THR A 92 -11.87 -14.27 16.62
CA THR A 92 -12.09 -15.09 17.84
C THR A 92 -12.95 -14.36 18.87
N CYS A 93 -12.59 -13.14 19.26
CA CYS A 93 -13.33 -12.34 20.24
C CYS A 93 -13.08 -10.84 20.06
N ARG A 94 -13.94 -10.01 20.67
CA ARG A 94 -13.88 -8.54 20.56
C ARG A 94 -12.58 -7.93 21.08
N SER A 95 -12.02 -8.48 22.16
CA SER A 95 -10.75 -7.99 22.72
C SER A 95 -9.56 -8.30 21.81
N ILE A 96 -9.50 -9.50 21.23
CA ILE A 96 -8.44 -9.84 20.28
C ILE A 96 -8.60 -9.01 19.00
N TYR A 97 -9.84 -8.81 18.53
CA TYR A 97 -10.14 -7.95 17.40
C TYR A 97 -9.59 -6.53 17.59
N SER A 98 -9.87 -5.89 18.74
CA SER A 98 -9.40 -4.52 19.00
C SER A 98 -7.87 -4.40 19.02
N ASP A 99 -7.18 -5.41 19.54
CA ASP A 99 -5.70 -5.38 19.59
C ASP A 99 -5.05 -5.64 18.22
N THR A 100 -5.69 -6.49 17.40
CA THR A 100 -5.04 -7.04 16.20
C THR A 100 -5.45 -6.34 14.90
N ILE A 101 -6.59 -5.65 14.86
CA ILE A 101 -7.08 -5.04 13.62
C ILE A 101 -6.09 -4.01 13.05
N LEU A 102 -5.51 -3.16 13.89
CA LEU A 102 -4.52 -2.17 13.45
C LEU A 102 -3.22 -2.81 12.99
N LEU A 103 -2.80 -3.92 13.63
CA LEU A 103 -1.64 -4.70 13.18
C LEU A 103 -1.87 -5.31 11.80
N LEU A 104 -3.10 -5.75 11.49
CA LEU A 104 -3.45 -6.23 10.16
C LEU A 104 -3.24 -5.14 9.11
N TYR A 105 -3.82 -3.94 9.33
CA TYR A 105 -3.69 -2.83 8.38
C TYR A 105 -2.24 -2.33 8.27
N ALA A 106 -1.51 -2.24 9.37
CA ALA A 106 -0.12 -1.81 9.38
C ALA A 106 0.82 -2.76 8.62
N ASN A 107 0.56 -4.07 8.67
CA ASN A 107 1.38 -5.08 8.00
C ASN A 107 0.83 -5.50 6.62
N THR A 108 -0.25 -4.89 6.15
CA THR A 108 -0.80 -5.17 4.82
C THR A 108 -0.30 -4.14 3.82
N GLN A 109 0.31 -4.63 2.74
CA GLN A 109 0.58 -3.87 1.53
C GLN A 109 -0.70 -3.81 0.69
N PHE A 110 -1.31 -2.64 0.63
CA PHE A 110 -2.52 -2.41 -0.16
C PHE A 110 -2.17 -2.02 -1.58
N VAL A 111 -2.62 -2.82 -2.55
CA VAL A 111 -2.44 -2.56 -3.97
C VAL A 111 -3.75 -2.02 -4.55
N PHE A 112 -3.70 -0.82 -5.10
CA PHE A 112 -4.84 -0.19 -5.76
C PHE A 112 -4.59 -0.06 -7.26
N THR A 113 -5.53 -0.57 -8.05
CA THR A 113 -5.49 -0.49 -9.51
C THR A 113 -6.42 0.57 -10.09
N THR A 114 -7.35 1.10 -9.28
CA THR A 114 -8.34 2.08 -9.75
C THR A 114 -8.58 3.15 -8.68
N THR A 115 -8.74 4.40 -9.12
CA THR A 115 -9.10 5.56 -8.28
C THR A 115 -10.39 5.35 -7.50
N ASN A 116 -11.34 4.70 -8.16
CA ASN A 116 -12.62 4.29 -7.60
C ASN A 116 -12.51 3.26 -6.45
N ALA A 117 -11.48 2.42 -6.45
CA ALA A 117 -11.22 1.50 -5.34
C ALA A 117 -10.61 2.25 -4.16
N ILE A 118 -9.70 3.20 -4.41
CA ILE A 118 -9.06 4.05 -3.40
C ILE A 118 -10.10 4.87 -2.64
N THR A 119 -10.84 5.71 -3.35
CA THR A 119 -11.87 6.60 -2.77
C THR A 119 -12.89 5.82 -1.95
N ARG A 120 -13.33 4.67 -2.47
CA ARG A 120 -14.24 3.81 -1.72
C ARG A 120 -13.59 3.15 -0.51
N PHE A 121 -12.33 2.73 -0.62
CA PHE A 121 -11.61 2.10 0.48
C PHE A 121 -11.45 3.07 1.64
N ILE A 122 -11.04 4.31 1.35
CA ILE A 122 -10.97 5.40 2.34
C ILE A 122 -12.36 5.60 2.96
N LYS A 123 -13.41 5.75 2.16
CA LYS A 123 -14.77 5.98 2.67
C LYS A 123 -15.30 4.90 3.63
N ILE A 124 -14.91 3.62 3.46
CA ILE A 124 -15.45 2.53 4.29
C ILE A 124 -14.53 2.12 5.45
N THR A 125 -13.25 2.44 5.38
CA THR A 125 -12.26 2.01 6.36
C THR A 125 -12.27 2.99 7.52
N PRO A 126 -12.26 2.55 8.79
CA PRO A 126 -12.26 3.48 9.92
C PRO A 126 -10.96 4.30 9.97
N ALA A 127 -11.02 5.52 10.50
CA ALA A 127 -9.91 6.46 10.50
C ALA A 127 -8.64 5.90 11.16
N ASP A 128 -8.77 5.18 12.28
CA ASP A 128 -7.62 4.58 12.96
C ASP A 128 -6.93 3.52 12.10
N ALA A 129 -7.72 2.71 11.38
CA ALA A 129 -7.18 1.72 10.47
C ALA A 129 -6.49 2.40 9.28
N GLN A 130 -7.09 3.46 8.71
CA GLN A 130 -6.45 4.25 7.66
C GLN A 130 -5.10 4.81 8.13
N ALA A 131 -5.08 5.44 9.31
CA ALA A 131 -3.87 6.05 9.88
C ALA A 131 -2.77 5.01 10.17
N SER A 132 -3.14 3.74 10.42
CA SER A 132 -2.19 2.66 10.67
C SER A 132 -1.53 2.09 9.42
N ILE A 133 -2.05 2.37 8.21
CA ILE A 133 -1.52 1.83 6.95
C ILE A 133 -0.11 2.37 6.70
N ARG A 134 0.84 1.45 6.46
CA ARG A 134 2.26 1.78 6.25
C ARG A 134 2.75 1.56 4.82
N HIS A 135 2.05 0.72 4.04
CA HIS A 135 2.55 0.27 2.74
C HIS A 135 1.45 0.29 1.68
N VAL A 136 1.68 1.08 0.63
CA VAL A 136 0.76 1.20 -0.51
C VAL A 136 1.49 0.94 -1.82
N GLU A 137 0.79 0.29 -2.75
CA GLU A 137 1.18 0.19 -4.16
C GLU A 137 0.06 0.75 -5.04
N LEU A 138 0.39 1.77 -5.82
CA LEU A 138 -0.50 2.39 -6.79
C LEU A 138 -0.15 1.88 -8.19
N LYS A 139 -1.14 1.31 -8.87
CA LYS A 139 -1.08 1.01 -10.30
C LYS A 139 -2.05 1.93 -11.00
N HIS A 140 -1.52 2.95 -11.66
CA HIS A 140 -2.33 3.95 -12.34
C HIS A 140 -2.06 3.92 -13.85
N ILE A 141 -3.13 3.98 -14.62
CA ILE A 141 -3.09 4.12 -16.06
C ILE A 141 -3.88 5.38 -16.36
N MET A 142 -3.19 6.39 -16.90
CA MET A 142 -3.84 7.66 -17.22
C MET A 142 -4.85 7.48 -18.35
N TYR A 143 -5.81 8.40 -18.42
CA TYR A 143 -6.74 8.42 -19.53
C TYR A 143 -5.99 8.84 -20.81
N ASN A 144 -6.30 8.19 -21.93
CA ASN A 144 -5.61 8.47 -23.19
C ASN A 144 -5.99 9.84 -23.75
N GLU A 145 -5.08 10.50 -24.48
CA GLU A 145 -5.39 11.80 -25.07
C GLU A 145 -6.55 11.69 -26.09
N PRO A 146 -7.66 12.40 -25.87
CA PRO A 146 -8.83 12.29 -26.73
C PRO A 146 -8.59 12.99 -28.07
N ARG A 147 -8.94 12.31 -29.15
CA ARG A 147 -8.86 12.87 -30.52
C ARG A 147 -9.89 13.98 -30.78
N LEU A 148 -11.02 13.91 -30.10
CA LEU A 148 -12.11 14.89 -30.22
C LEU A 148 -12.21 15.71 -28.95
N THR A 149 -12.40 17.03 -29.10
CA THR A 149 -12.47 17.99 -28.00
C THR A 149 -13.58 17.65 -27.00
N GLU A 150 -14.70 17.08 -27.47
CA GLU A 150 -15.83 16.66 -26.63
C GLU A 150 -15.43 15.65 -25.55
N PHE A 151 -14.46 14.78 -25.83
CA PHE A 151 -14.02 13.76 -24.88
C PHE A 151 -12.99 14.27 -23.86
N ARG A 152 -12.50 15.52 -24.00
CA ARG A 152 -11.57 16.13 -23.03
C ARG A 152 -12.15 16.22 -21.62
N ILE A 153 -13.47 16.38 -21.50
CA ILE A 153 -14.13 16.42 -20.20
C ILE A 153 -13.93 15.12 -19.41
N TYR A 154 -13.87 13.96 -20.07
CA TYR A 154 -13.68 12.67 -19.41
C TYR A 154 -12.24 12.49 -18.96
N LYS A 155 -11.27 12.97 -19.75
CA LYS A 155 -9.86 13.03 -19.35
C LYS A 155 -9.71 13.89 -18.09
N ALA A 156 -10.18 15.12 -18.14
CA ALA A 156 -10.12 16.06 -17.02
C ALA A 156 -10.78 15.48 -15.74
N ARG A 157 -11.95 14.83 -15.87
CA ARG A 157 -12.61 14.14 -14.75
C ARG A 157 -11.78 12.98 -14.21
N SER A 158 -11.15 12.19 -15.08
CA SER A 158 -10.29 11.07 -14.68
C SER A 158 -9.05 11.56 -13.92
N ASP A 159 -8.39 12.58 -14.45
CA ASP A 159 -7.18 13.17 -13.86
C ASP A 159 -7.50 13.81 -12.51
N MET A 160 -8.59 14.59 -12.44
CA MET A 160 -9.08 15.18 -11.19
C MET A 160 -9.43 14.11 -10.16
N ALA A 161 -10.06 13.00 -10.57
CA ALA A 161 -10.37 11.90 -9.67
C ALA A 161 -9.11 11.20 -9.14
N PHE A 162 -8.03 11.14 -9.92
CA PHE A 162 -6.75 10.60 -9.44
C PHE A 162 -6.04 11.59 -8.51
N TYR A 163 -6.07 12.88 -8.84
CA TYR A 163 -5.54 13.96 -8.00
C TYR A 163 -6.16 13.94 -6.61
N LEU A 164 -7.50 14.01 -6.52
CA LEU A 164 -8.23 13.98 -5.25
C LEU A 164 -8.02 12.67 -4.49
N ALA A 165 -7.96 11.54 -5.20
CA ALA A 165 -7.70 10.26 -4.54
C ALA A 165 -6.30 10.21 -3.89
N CYS A 166 -5.28 10.82 -4.50
CA CYS A 166 -3.95 10.89 -3.90
C CYS A 166 -3.90 11.87 -2.72
N GLU A 167 -4.59 13.00 -2.83
CA GLU A 167 -4.74 13.95 -1.73
C GLU A 167 -5.44 13.30 -0.51
N ASP A 168 -6.59 12.67 -0.73
CA ASP A 168 -7.33 11.95 0.30
C ASP A 168 -6.46 10.85 0.95
N MET A 169 -5.68 10.14 0.15
CA MET A 169 -4.75 9.12 0.66
C MET A 169 -3.64 9.71 1.52
N ALA A 170 -3.04 10.83 1.10
CA ALA A 170 -1.98 11.48 1.85
C ALA A 170 -2.49 11.96 3.22
N LEU A 171 -3.74 12.46 3.28
CA LEU A 171 -4.40 12.87 4.52
C LEU A 171 -4.81 11.67 5.40
N ALA A 172 -5.30 10.60 4.79
CA ALA A 172 -5.79 9.41 5.49
C ALA A 172 -4.66 8.54 6.06
N PHE A 173 -3.61 8.30 5.28
CA PHE A 173 -2.56 7.33 5.59
C PHE A 173 -1.37 7.99 6.29
N LYS A 174 -1.62 8.47 7.51
CA LYS A 174 -0.63 9.24 8.29
C LYS A 174 0.65 8.46 8.59
N SER A 175 0.57 7.14 8.77
CA SER A 175 1.75 6.29 9.02
C SER A 175 2.36 5.70 7.76
N LEU A 176 2.06 6.24 6.57
CA LEU A 176 2.59 5.74 5.31
C LEU A 176 4.13 5.87 5.31
N ARG A 177 4.81 4.73 5.07
CA ARG A 177 6.27 4.65 5.03
C ARG A 177 6.77 4.23 3.66
N VAL A 178 6.06 3.31 3.03
CA VAL A 178 6.46 2.73 1.74
C VAL A 178 5.39 2.99 0.70
N LEU A 179 5.77 3.63 -0.40
CA LEU A 179 4.91 3.87 -1.55
C LEU A 179 5.58 3.33 -2.82
N HIS A 180 4.89 2.42 -3.50
CA HIS A 180 5.28 2.03 -4.85
C HIS A 180 4.26 2.55 -5.85
N VAL A 181 4.73 3.09 -6.97
CA VAL A 181 3.90 3.62 -8.04
C VAL A 181 4.31 2.97 -9.35
N ASP A 182 3.38 2.34 -10.04
CA ASP A 182 3.53 1.93 -11.45
C ASP A 182 2.52 2.73 -12.25
N MET A 183 3.01 3.76 -12.95
CA MET A 183 2.20 4.74 -13.64
C MET A 183 2.46 4.70 -15.13
N ARG A 184 1.40 4.54 -15.91
CA ARG A 184 1.44 4.66 -17.37
C ARG A 184 0.88 6.01 -17.78
N ILE A 185 1.75 6.86 -18.31
CA ILE A 185 1.44 8.24 -18.70
C ILE A 185 0.94 8.25 -20.15
N TYR A 186 -0.17 8.95 -20.37
CA TYR A 186 -0.77 9.13 -21.70
C TYR A 186 -1.05 10.60 -22.03
N ASP A 187 -0.52 11.53 -21.23
CA ASP A 187 -0.68 12.97 -21.46
C ASP A 187 0.06 13.44 -22.72
N TRP A 188 -0.57 14.31 -23.49
CA TRP A 188 0.03 14.95 -24.65
C TRP A 188 -0.54 16.35 -24.90
N PRO A 189 0.29 17.38 -25.18
CA PRO A 189 1.75 17.40 -25.16
C PRO A 189 2.32 17.43 -23.73
N ILE A 190 3.51 16.87 -23.54
CA ILE A 190 4.17 16.72 -22.23
C ILE A 190 5.68 16.96 -22.36
N ARG A 191 6.29 17.60 -21.37
CA ARG A 191 7.76 17.79 -21.30
C ARG A 191 8.44 16.77 -20.39
N LEU A 192 7.65 16.04 -19.59
CA LEU A 192 8.09 15.05 -18.62
C LEU A 192 8.91 15.70 -17.49
N GLU A 193 8.38 16.81 -16.99
CA GLU A 193 8.95 17.59 -15.90
C GLU A 193 8.13 17.42 -14.63
N ILE A 194 8.81 17.36 -13.47
CA ILE A 194 8.13 17.25 -12.19
C ILE A 194 7.52 18.59 -11.82
N GLY A 195 6.21 18.61 -11.59
CA GLY A 195 5.40 19.81 -11.45
C GLY A 195 4.30 19.89 -12.52
N GLU A 196 4.41 19.10 -13.60
CA GLU A 196 3.33 18.93 -14.55
C GLU A 196 2.16 18.13 -13.94
N LEU A 197 0.97 18.28 -14.54
CA LEU A 197 -0.30 17.72 -14.05
C LEU A 197 -0.25 16.23 -13.71
N TRP A 198 0.48 15.43 -14.50
CA TRP A 198 0.63 13.99 -14.25
C TRP A 198 1.36 13.67 -12.94
N SER A 199 2.30 14.54 -12.52
CA SER A 199 3.19 14.32 -11.37
C SER A 199 2.66 14.93 -10.08
N LEU A 200 1.83 15.99 -10.17
CA LEU A 200 1.28 16.69 -9.00
C LEU A 200 0.61 15.75 -7.97
N PRO A 201 -0.25 14.78 -8.36
CA PRO A 201 -0.86 13.87 -7.39
C PRO A 201 0.14 13.07 -6.56
N LEU A 202 1.31 12.77 -7.11
CA LEU A 202 2.34 11.97 -6.43
C LEU A 202 3.13 12.81 -5.42
N LEU A 203 3.22 14.13 -5.64
CA LEU A 203 3.91 15.06 -4.75
C LEU A 203 3.18 15.25 -3.40
N PHE A 204 1.88 14.92 -3.32
CA PHE A 204 1.15 14.93 -2.04
C PHE A 204 1.79 14.04 -0.98
N PHE A 205 2.44 12.95 -1.40
CA PHE A 205 3.12 12.02 -0.50
C PHE A 205 4.54 12.49 -0.12
N GLY A 206 5.03 13.60 -0.68
CA GLY A 206 6.34 14.16 -0.40
C GLY A 206 6.35 15.12 0.78
N GLY A 207 7.50 15.20 1.46
CA GLY A 207 7.65 16.03 2.65
C GLY A 207 7.93 17.53 2.40
N GLU A 208 8.36 17.91 1.20
CA GLU A 208 8.50 19.33 0.82
C GLU A 208 7.24 19.79 0.10
N GLY A 209 6.37 20.50 0.84
CA GLY A 209 5.14 21.09 0.31
C GLY A 209 3.95 20.14 0.14
N GLY A 210 4.10 18.84 0.40
CA GLY A 210 3.01 17.87 0.40
C GLY A 210 2.28 17.76 1.75
N THR A 211 1.06 17.24 1.72
CA THR A 211 0.22 17.00 2.91
C THR A 211 0.53 15.68 3.63
N GLY A 212 1.32 14.80 3.00
CA GLY A 212 1.71 13.49 3.51
C GLY A 212 2.95 13.49 4.40
N THR A 213 3.19 12.35 5.05
CA THR A 213 4.38 12.13 5.88
C THR A 213 5.60 11.75 5.04
N LYS A 214 6.80 12.10 5.51
CA LYS A 214 8.08 11.78 4.83
C LYS A 214 8.25 10.26 4.70
N LEU A 215 8.12 9.75 3.49
CA LEU A 215 8.28 8.33 3.17
C LEU A 215 9.67 7.80 3.55
N ASP A 216 9.72 6.56 4.02
CA ASP A 216 10.96 5.80 4.21
C ASP A 216 11.44 5.19 2.89
N GLU A 217 10.52 4.82 2.01
CA GLU A 217 10.82 4.28 0.69
C GLU A 217 9.75 4.68 -0.33
N ALA A 218 10.18 5.26 -1.45
CA ALA A 218 9.35 5.50 -2.63
C ALA A 218 9.94 4.72 -3.82
N ASN A 219 9.15 4.00 -4.60
CA ASN A 219 9.62 3.37 -5.83
C ASN A 219 8.65 3.70 -6.96
N VAL A 220 9.11 4.48 -7.92
CA VAL A 220 8.30 4.95 -9.04
C VAL A 220 8.77 4.27 -10.31
N ARG A 221 7.82 3.67 -11.02
CA ARG A 221 8.00 3.15 -12.37
C ARG A 221 7.08 3.91 -13.31
N LEU A 222 7.69 4.71 -14.17
CA LEU A 222 6.99 5.43 -15.23
C LEU A 222 7.05 4.63 -16.53
N ARG A 223 5.96 4.63 -17.28
CA ARG A 223 5.88 4.02 -18.62
C ARG A 223 5.24 5.00 -19.59
N MET A 224 5.96 5.32 -20.65
CA MET A 224 5.47 6.15 -21.75
C MET A 224 6.15 5.71 -23.06
N VAL A 225 5.46 5.79 -24.18
CA VAL A 225 5.99 5.32 -25.48
C VAL A 225 6.98 6.31 -26.10
N MET A 226 6.79 7.60 -25.83
CA MET A 226 7.49 8.71 -26.51
C MET A 226 8.91 8.98 -25.99
N PHE A 227 9.21 8.58 -24.76
CA PHE A 227 10.48 8.85 -24.10
C PHE A 227 11.28 7.56 -23.92
N SER A 228 12.61 7.68 -23.93
CA SER A 228 13.47 6.55 -23.63
C SER A 228 13.27 6.05 -22.19
N ASP A 229 13.49 4.76 -22.00
CA ASP A 229 13.48 4.13 -20.67
C ASP A 229 14.45 4.81 -19.69
N GLU A 230 15.58 5.32 -20.18
CA GLU A 230 16.58 6.01 -19.35
C GLU A 230 16.07 7.35 -18.85
N THR A 231 15.44 8.13 -19.74
CA THR A 231 14.80 9.40 -19.37
C THR A 231 13.70 9.18 -18.33
N LEU A 232 12.84 8.18 -18.55
CA LEU A 232 11.77 7.82 -17.61
C LEU A 232 12.32 7.39 -16.24
N ARG A 233 13.41 6.61 -16.22
CA ARG A 233 14.08 6.20 -14.97
C ARG A 233 14.71 7.38 -14.24
N ARG A 234 15.31 8.33 -14.96
CA ARG A 234 15.87 9.56 -14.36
C ARG A 234 14.78 10.37 -13.69
N VAL A 235 13.71 10.70 -14.42
CA VAL A 235 12.58 11.46 -13.88
C VAL A 235 11.90 10.74 -12.71
N ALA A 236 11.77 9.41 -12.80
CA ALA A 236 11.26 8.62 -11.68
C ALA A 236 12.13 8.72 -10.42
N ARG A 237 13.46 8.68 -10.56
CA ARG A 237 14.40 8.86 -9.44
C ARG A 237 14.33 10.26 -8.85
N ASP A 238 14.25 11.28 -9.69
CA ASP A 238 14.10 12.67 -9.24
C ASP A 238 12.79 12.84 -8.44
N LEU A 239 11.72 12.18 -8.88
CA LEU A 239 10.44 12.17 -8.16
C LEU A 239 10.53 11.41 -6.83
N GLU A 240 11.16 10.24 -6.81
CA GLU A 240 11.44 9.49 -5.57
C GLU A 240 12.24 10.32 -4.57
N GLN A 241 13.25 11.05 -5.03
CA GLN A 241 14.07 11.93 -4.19
C GLN A 241 13.24 13.05 -3.58
N ARG A 242 12.36 13.71 -4.36
CA ARG A 242 11.44 14.73 -3.82
C ARG A 242 10.46 14.16 -2.78
N MET A 243 9.99 12.94 -2.99
CA MET A 243 9.04 12.28 -2.09
C MET A 243 9.68 11.83 -0.77
N MET A 244 10.89 11.28 -0.82
CA MET A 244 11.61 10.77 0.35
C MET A 244 12.42 11.85 1.10
N GLY A 245 12.87 12.88 0.38
CA GLY A 245 13.90 13.82 0.82
C GLY A 245 15.32 13.30 0.57
N ALA A 246 16.27 14.23 0.44
CA ALA A 246 17.64 13.92 0.01
C ALA A 246 18.36 12.88 0.89
N VAL A 247 18.26 13.01 2.22
CA VAL A 247 18.97 12.13 3.17
C VAL A 247 18.48 10.68 3.07
N LYS A 248 17.17 10.46 3.15
CA LYS A 248 16.60 9.10 3.08
C LYS A 248 16.83 8.46 1.72
N PHE A 249 16.75 9.27 0.65
CA PHE A 249 17.03 8.81 -0.70
C PHE A 249 18.48 8.31 -0.83
N GLN A 250 19.44 9.08 -0.33
CA GLN A 250 20.85 8.72 -0.36
C GLN A 250 21.14 7.43 0.43
N VAL A 251 20.64 7.33 1.67
CA VAL A 251 20.80 6.10 2.48
C VAL A 251 20.30 4.87 1.74
N ARG A 252 19.14 4.96 1.08
CA ARG A 252 18.59 3.85 0.30
C ARG A 252 19.47 3.50 -0.92
N GLU A 253 19.99 4.48 -1.62
CA GLU A 253 20.89 4.23 -2.76
C GLU A 253 22.23 3.63 -2.31
N ASP A 254 22.78 4.09 -1.19
CA ASP A 254 23.99 3.52 -0.58
C ASP A 254 23.78 2.07 -0.18
N GLU A 255 22.63 1.76 0.44
CA GLU A 255 22.24 0.38 0.75
C GLU A 255 22.09 -0.49 -0.50
N ARG A 256 21.53 0.05 -1.59
CA ARG A 256 21.41 -0.67 -2.87
C ARG A 256 22.79 -0.96 -3.44
N LEU A 257 23.67 0.04 -3.47
CA LEU A 257 25.04 -0.09 -3.97
C LEU A 257 25.86 -1.08 -3.13
N ALA A 258 25.77 -1.02 -1.80
CA ALA A 258 26.40 -1.97 -0.89
C ALA A 258 25.92 -3.42 -1.15
N ARG A 259 24.61 -3.61 -1.39
CA ARG A 259 24.05 -4.93 -1.76
C ARG A 259 24.58 -5.40 -3.11
N GLU A 260 24.65 -4.53 -4.12
CA GLU A 260 25.16 -4.87 -5.43
C GLU A 260 26.63 -5.27 -5.39
N LEU A 261 27.48 -4.50 -4.70
CA LEU A 261 28.89 -4.82 -4.47
C LEU A 261 29.06 -6.15 -3.73
N HIS A 262 28.27 -6.39 -2.68
CA HIS A 262 28.31 -7.65 -1.94
C HIS A 262 27.88 -8.86 -2.81
N MET A 263 26.87 -8.69 -3.66
CA MET A 263 26.45 -9.72 -4.61
C MET A 263 27.50 -9.98 -5.70
N LEU A 264 28.17 -8.94 -6.19
CA LEU A 264 29.31 -9.06 -7.11
C LEU A 264 30.49 -9.78 -6.45
N GLY A 265 30.82 -9.46 -5.20
CA GLY A 265 31.85 -10.13 -4.43
C GLY A 265 31.56 -11.62 -4.21
N ARG A 266 30.29 -12.00 -3.99
CA ARG A 266 29.87 -13.42 -3.95
C ARG A 266 30.01 -14.11 -5.29
N LYS A 267 29.60 -13.47 -6.40
CA LYS A 267 29.75 -14.03 -7.75
C LYS A 267 31.22 -14.23 -8.12
N ALA A 268 32.09 -13.28 -7.78
CA ALA A 268 33.53 -13.39 -7.99
C ALA A 268 34.16 -14.53 -7.19
N LYS A 269 33.72 -14.75 -5.94
CA LYS A 269 34.16 -15.89 -5.12
C LYS A 269 33.67 -17.24 -5.67
N VAL A 270 32.45 -17.31 -6.19
CA VAL A 270 31.91 -18.54 -6.80
C VAL A 270 32.68 -18.89 -8.08
N LEU A 271 33.05 -17.90 -8.91
CA LEU A 271 33.85 -18.14 -10.11
C LEU A 271 35.27 -18.68 -9.79
N ARG A 272 35.86 -18.28 -8.65
CA ARG A 272 37.16 -18.80 -8.19
C ARG A 272 37.12 -20.21 -7.60
N LEU A 273 35.94 -20.72 -7.23
CA LEU A 273 35.77 -22.07 -6.69
C LEU A 273 35.44 -23.11 -7.78
N VAL A 274 35.20 -22.66 -9.02
CA VAL A 274 34.81 -23.51 -10.16
C VAL A 274 35.94 -23.58 -11.21
N MET A 275 37.06 -22.88 -10.99
CA MET A 275 38.35 -23.09 -11.69
C MET A 275 39.27 -23.90 -10.80
#